data_AF-A0A9P0CT30-F1
#
_entry.id   AF-A0A9P0CT30-F1
#
_cell.length_a   1.000
_cell.length_b   1.000
_cell.length_c   1.000
_cell.angle_alpha   90.00
_cell.angle_beta   90.00
_cell.angle_gamma   90.00
#
_symmetry.space_group_name_H-M   'P 1'
#
loop_
_entity.id
_entity.type
_entity.pdbx_description
1 polymer ?
#
loop_
_entity_poly.entity_id
_entity_poly.type
_entity_poly.pdbx_seq_one_letter_code
_entity_poly.pdbx_strand_id
1 'polypeptide(L)'
;MTMIHMPILFLAFGGGIAIIAALYFVMTEVDPKFNCSMYLIMTTTLLFYFTYCYYGQLLTDESVKFYEALCESPWIYWNKKNRQMLLMMLVCTRQPLEVTCYNIMSLNFALTLAASRFCYSVFTIARQF
;
A
#
# COMPACT_ATOMS: atom_id res chain seq x y z
N MET A 1 7.98 11.03 11.50
CA MET A 1 6.73 10.67 10.78
C MET A 1 6.74 11.16 9.32
N THR A 2 7.18 12.39 9.03
CA THR A 2 7.31 12.94 7.66
C THR A 2 8.35 12.23 6.77
N MET A 3 9.46 11.74 7.36
CA MET A 3 10.52 11.00 6.64
C MET A 3 10.06 9.65 6.06
N ILE A 4 9.06 9.01 6.69
CA ILE A 4 8.50 7.73 6.21
C ILE A 4 7.47 8.00 5.11
N HIS A 5 6.84 9.18 5.10
CA HIS A 5 5.84 9.51 4.10
C HIS A 5 6.39 9.73 2.69
N MET A 6 7.60 10.29 2.61
CA MET A 6 8.27 10.62 1.34
C MET A 6 8.60 9.40 0.47
N PRO A 7 9.19 8.30 0.97
CA PRO A 7 9.43 7.11 0.14
C PRO A 7 8.12 6.45 -0.32
N ILE A 8 7.07 6.53 0.48
CA ILE A 8 5.75 5.96 0.19
C ILE A 8 5.05 6.72 -0.94
N LEU A 9 5.13 8.05 -0.87
CA LEU A 9 4.67 8.94 -1.92
C LEU A 9 5.44 8.68 -3.22
N PHE A 10 6.77 8.60 -3.13
CA PHE A 10 7.64 8.33 -4.28
C PHE A 10 7.32 6.97 -4.93
N LEU A 11 6.99 5.95 -4.13
CA LEU A 11 6.60 4.62 -4.62
C LEU A 11 5.21 4.63 -5.27
N ALA A 12 4.26 5.39 -4.72
CA ALA A 12 2.91 5.52 -5.28
C ALA A 12 2.91 6.25 -6.64
N PHE A 13 3.65 7.37 -6.74
CA PHE A 13 3.81 8.09 -8.00
C PHE A 13 4.65 7.29 -9.00
N GLY A 14 5.74 6.65 -8.56
CA GLY A 14 6.58 5.80 -9.41
C GLY A 14 5.84 4.58 -9.97
N GLY A 15 5.01 3.93 -9.15
CA GLY A 15 4.16 2.81 -9.56
C GLY A 15 3.12 3.22 -10.60
N GLY A 16 2.46 4.37 -10.41
CA GLY A 16 1.52 4.93 -11.39
C GLY A 16 2.19 5.25 -12.73
N ILE A 17 3.39 5.84 -12.71
CA ILE A 17 4.15 6.15 -13.93
C ILE A 17 4.58 4.88 -14.66
N ALA A 18 5.01 3.83 -13.94
CA ALA A 18 5.38 2.54 -14.53
C ALA A 18 4.20 1.84 -15.21
N ILE A 19 3.01 1.93 -14.60
CA ILE A 19 1.76 1.40 -15.17
C ILE A 19 1.36 2.15 -16.45
N ILE A 20 1.48 3.49 -16.47
CA ILE A 20 1.17 4.29 -17.66
C ILE A 20 2.19 4.03 -18.78
N ALA A 21 3.47 3.89 -18.44
CA ALA A 21 4.52 3.52 -19.40
C ALA A 21 4.31 2.13 -20.00
N ALA A 22 3.85 1.17 -19.19
CA ALA A 22 3.45 -0.16 -19.64
C ALA A 22 2.25 -0.13 -20.60
N LEU A 23 1.23 0.70 -20.30
CA LEU A 23 0.09 0.89 -21.19
C LEU A 23 0.51 1.54 -22.52
N TYR A 24 1.40 2.54 -22.48
CA TYR A 24 1.97 3.14 -23.68
C TYR A 24 2.72 2.11 -24.53
N PHE A 25 3.52 1.25 -23.89
CA PHE A 25 4.26 0.19 -24.56
C PHE A 25 3.35 -0.85 -25.24
N VAL A 26 2.22 -1.20 -24.62
CA VAL A 26 1.23 -2.10 -25.24
C VAL A 26 0.55 -1.49 -26.47
N MET A 27 0.46 -0.15 -26.55
CA MET A 27 -0.17 0.56 -27.67
C MET A 27 0.76 0.77 -28.86
N THR A 28 2.07 0.83 -28.64
CA THR A 28 3.06 0.95 -29.72
C THR A 28 3.77 -0.39 -29.93
N GLU A 29 3.58 -1.01 -31.09
CA GLU A 29 4.36 -2.18 -31.54
C GLU A 29 5.84 -1.78 -31.71
N VAL A 30 6.60 -1.76 -30.62
CA VAL A 30 8.04 -1.42 -30.63
C VAL A 30 8.87 -2.69 -30.82
N ASP A 31 10.00 -2.53 -31.52
CA ASP A 31 10.95 -3.55 -31.95
C ASP A 31 11.25 -4.69 -30.95
N PRO A 32 11.45 -5.92 -31.43
CA PRO A 32 11.56 -7.14 -30.59
C PRO A 32 12.72 -7.12 -29.58
N LYS A 33 13.74 -6.27 -29.77
CA LYS A 33 14.92 -6.20 -28.89
C LYS A 33 14.68 -5.43 -27.59
N PHE A 34 13.84 -4.40 -27.60
CA PHE A 34 13.52 -3.62 -26.39
C PHE A 34 12.42 -4.27 -25.53
N ASN A 35 11.73 -5.24 -26.11
CA ASN A 35 10.56 -5.89 -25.55
C ASN A 35 10.87 -6.65 -24.24
N CYS A 36 11.94 -7.45 -24.22
CA CYS A 36 12.30 -8.25 -23.03
C CYS A 36 12.67 -7.38 -21.81
N SER A 37 13.48 -6.33 -22.03
CA SER A 37 13.89 -5.41 -20.96
C SER A 37 12.67 -4.66 -20.37
N MET A 38 11.74 -4.23 -21.23
CA MET A 38 10.50 -3.57 -20.81
C MET A 38 9.61 -4.50 -19.98
N TYR A 39 9.41 -5.76 -20.42
CA TYR A 39 8.63 -6.75 -19.66
C TYR A 39 9.21 -7.02 -18.27
N LEU A 40 10.53 -7.11 -18.15
CA LEU A 40 11.20 -7.29 -16.85
C LEU A 40 11.02 -6.08 -15.93
N ILE A 41 11.12 -4.85 -16.45
CA ILE A 41 10.89 -3.63 -15.66
C ILE A 41 9.42 -3.54 -15.22
N MET A 42 8.48 -3.90 -16.09
CA MET A 42 7.05 -3.88 -15.77
C MET A 42 6.68 -4.91 -14.69
N THR A 43 7.16 -6.14 -14.82
CA THR A 43 6.88 -7.20 -13.84
C THR A 43 7.51 -6.90 -12.49
N THR A 44 8.76 -6.42 -12.46
CA THR A 44 9.43 -6.03 -11.21
C THR A 44 8.74 -4.87 -10.50
N THR A 45 8.36 -3.81 -11.22
CA THR A 45 7.65 -2.65 -10.64
C THR A 45 6.28 -3.03 -10.06
N LEU A 46 5.54 -3.91 -10.74
CA LEU A 46 4.27 -4.46 -10.21
C LEU A 46 4.50 -5.24 -8.92
N LEU A 47 5.50 -6.14 -8.87
CA LEU A 47 5.82 -6.91 -7.67
C LEU A 47 6.19 -6.01 -6.48
N PHE A 48 6.98 -4.96 -6.70
CA PHE A 48 7.28 -3.99 -5.65
C PHE A 48 6.04 -3.26 -5.13
N TYR A 49 5.12 -2.88 -6.03
CA TYR A 49 3.86 -2.25 -5.62
C TYR A 49 2.97 -3.20 -4.81
N PHE A 50 2.83 -4.46 -5.25
CA PHE A 50 2.06 -5.49 -4.55
C PHE A 50 2.61 -5.78 -3.16
N THR A 51 3.92 -5.99 -3.04
CA THR A 51 4.57 -6.25 -1.74
C THR A 51 4.37 -5.07 -0.80
N TYR A 52 4.48 -3.84 -1.30
CA TYR A 52 4.28 -2.65 -0.49
C TYR A 52 2.84 -2.52 0.04
N CYS A 53 1.83 -2.78 -0.81
CA CYS A 53 0.43 -2.82 -0.38
C CYS A 53 0.17 -3.95 0.63
N TYR A 54 0.78 -5.11 0.42
CA TYR A 54 0.67 -6.25 1.33
C TYR A 54 1.21 -5.91 2.73
N TYR A 55 2.39 -5.29 2.82
CA TYR A 55 2.95 -4.88 4.10
C TYR A 55 2.12 -3.77 4.78
N GLY A 56 1.59 -2.81 4.02
CA GLY A 56 0.70 -1.78 4.55
C GLY A 56 -0.56 -2.37 5.20
N GLN A 57 -1.12 -3.39 4.56
CA GLN A 57 -2.29 -4.08 5.08
C GLN A 57 -1.99 -4.98 6.27
N LEU A 58 -0.88 -5.74 6.23
CA LEU A 58 -0.43 -6.55 7.35
C LEU A 58 -0.20 -5.69 8.60
N LEU A 59 0.44 -4.53 8.44
CA LEU A 59 0.67 -3.60 9.55
C LEU A 59 -0.64 -3.09 10.16
N THR A 60 -1.63 -2.81 9.30
CA THR A 60 -2.96 -2.36 9.75
C THR A 60 -3.66 -3.48 10.53
N ASP A 61 -3.66 -4.71 10.02
CA ASP A 61 -4.28 -5.87 10.66
C ASP A 61 -3.63 -6.20 12.02
N GLU A 62 -2.31 -6.23 12.08
CA GLU A 62 -1.58 -6.45 13.34
C GLU A 62 -1.80 -5.33 14.36
N SER A 63 -1.97 -4.08 13.92
CA SER A 63 -2.28 -2.97 14.83
C SER A 63 -3.66 -3.12 15.49
N VAL A 64 -4.65 -3.65 14.76
CA VAL A 64 -5.99 -3.93 15.26
C VAL A 64 -5.95 -5.10 16.24
N LYS A 65 -5.28 -6.21 15.88
CA LYS A 65 -5.10 -7.36 16.78
C LYS A 65 -4.38 -6.96 18.07
N PHE A 66 -3.36 -6.12 17.98
CA PHE A 66 -2.64 -5.62 19.14
C PHE A 66 -3.54 -4.77 20.05
N TYR A 67 -4.40 -3.92 19.48
CA TYR A 67 -5.40 -3.17 20.24
C TYR A 67 -6.40 -4.08 20.96
N GLU A 68 -6.89 -5.12 20.27
CA GLU A 68 -7.82 -6.10 20.83
C GLU A 68 -7.17 -6.91 21.96
N ALA A 69 -5.93 -7.38 21.78
CA ALA A 69 -5.18 -8.09 22.81
C ALA A 69 -4.92 -7.23 24.06
N LEU A 70 -4.68 -5.93 23.89
CA LEU A 70 -4.60 -4.98 25.01
C LEU A 70 -5.96 -4.82 25.70
N CYS A 71 -7.07 -4.82 24.94
CA CYS A 71 -8.44 -4.77 25.44
C CYS A 71 -8.87 -6.02 26.22
N GLU A 72 -8.30 -7.19 25.91
CA GLU A 72 -8.61 -8.45 26.62
C GLU A 72 -7.68 -8.72 27.81
N SER A 73 -6.60 -7.95 27.94
CA SER A 73 -5.64 -8.15 29.02
C SER A 73 -6.25 -7.86 30.40
N PRO A 74 -5.93 -8.64 31.44
CA PRO A 74 -6.51 -8.47 32.78
C PRO A 74 -5.86 -7.28 33.53
N TRP A 75 -6.08 -6.05 33.03
CA TRP A 75 -5.51 -4.80 33.57
C TRP A 75 -5.91 -4.51 35.03
N ILE A 76 -6.98 -5.14 35.50
CA ILE A 76 -7.52 -4.98 36.86
C ILE A 76 -6.51 -5.47 37.90
N TYR A 77 -5.66 -6.44 37.58
CA TYR A 77 -4.66 -6.96 38.53
C TYR A 77 -3.29 -6.27 38.43
N TRP A 78 -3.13 -5.28 37.56
CA TRP A 78 -1.83 -4.67 37.28
C TRP A 78 -1.50 -3.51 38.23
N ASN A 79 -0.19 -3.32 38.48
CA ASN A 79 0.34 -2.18 39.23
C ASN A 79 0.00 -0.83 38.54
N LYS A 80 -0.05 0.26 39.35
CA LYS A 80 -0.41 1.60 38.88
C LYS A 80 0.45 2.10 37.71
N LYS A 81 1.76 1.79 37.72
CA LYS A 81 2.68 2.09 36.60
C LYS A 81 2.32 1.35 35.31
N ASN A 82 2.01 0.06 35.41
CA ASN A 82 1.68 -0.76 34.24
C ASN A 82 0.32 -0.36 33.64
N ARG A 83 -0.65 0.03 34.48
CA ARG A 83 -1.93 0.57 34.02
C ARG A 83 -1.78 1.89 33.26
N GLN A 84 -0.89 2.78 33.71
CA GLN A 84 -0.59 4.02 32.99
C GLN A 84 0.04 3.74 31.62
N MET A 85 0.97 2.79 31.56
CA MET A 85 1.60 2.38 30.29
C MET A 85 0.58 1.76 29.33
N LEU A 86 -0.31 0.89 29.83
CA LEU A 86 -1.39 0.30 29.05
C LEU A 86 -2.36 1.37 28.51
N LEU A 87 -2.73 2.35 29.32
CA LEU A 87 -3.55 3.49 28.86
C LEU A 87 -2.86 4.29 27.76
N MET A 88 -1.55 4.55 27.88
CA MET A 88 -0.78 5.20 26.81
C MET A 88 -0.78 4.37 25.53
N MET A 89 -0.56 3.05 25.63
CA MET A 89 -0.60 2.16 24.47
C MET A 89 -1.98 2.17 23.81
N LEU A 90 -3.06 1.99 24.58
CA LEU A 90 -4.45 2.03 24.10
C LEU A 90 -4.80 3.34 23.39
N VAL A 91 -4.35 4.49 23.91
CA VAL A 91 -4.56 5.79 23.27
C VAL A 91 -3.78 5.87 21.94
N CYS A 92 -2.57 5.32 21.88
CA CYS A 92 -1.76 5.27 20.66
C CYS A 92 -2.34 4.33 19.59
N THR A 93 -2.86 3.15 19.95
CA THR A 93 -3.45 2.20 19.00
C THR A 93 -4.94 2.43 18.71
N ARG A 94 -5.57 3.40 19.38
CA ARG A 94 -6.99 3.73 19.17
C ARG A 94 -7.30 4.17 17.73
N GLN A 95 -6.30 4.72 17.04
CA GLN A 95 -6.34 4.89 15.60
C GLN A 95 -5.59 3.70 14.99
N PRO A 96 -6.24 2.88 14.15
CA PRO A 96 -5.55 1.82 13.43
C PRO A 96 -4.37 2.47 12.70
N LEU A 97 -3.23 1.78 12.71
CA LEU A 97 -2.00 2.31 12.14
C LEU A 97 -2.09 2.19 10.61
N GLU A 98 -3.02 2.95 10.03
CA GLU A 98 -3.25 2.97 8.61
C GLU A 98 -2.11 3.76 7.97
N VAL A 99 -1.35 3.07 7.14
CA VAL A 99 -0.38 3.71 6.25
C VAL A 99 -1.20 4.44 5.17
N THR A 100 -1.67 5.64 5.50
CA THR A 100 -2.44 6.51 4.63
C THR A 100 -1.49 7.45 3.91
N CYS A 101 -1.35 7.34 2.60
CA CYS A 101 -0.60 8.33 1.83
C CYS A 101 -1.32 9.67 1.94
N TYR A 102 -0.75 10.61 2.71
CA TYR A 102 -1.22 12.00 2.87
C TYR A 102 -2.73 12.12 3.18
N ASN A 103 -3.30 11.16 3.92
CA ASN A 103 -4.73 11.11 4.28
C ASN A 103 -5.73 11.11 3.08
N ILE A 104 -5.23 10.82 1.87
CA ILE A 104 -6.03 10.78 0.63
C ILE A 104 -6.22 9.35 0.09
N MET A 105 -5.26 8.45 0.33
CA MET A 105 -5.34 7.06 -0.12
C MET A 105 -4.72 6.12 0.91
N SER A 106 -5.50 5.18 1.44
CA SER A 106 -5.01 4.09 2.29
C SER A 106 -4.36 3.01 1.44
N LEU A 107 -3.16 2.58 1.84
CA LEU A 107 -2.45 1.46 1.20
C LEU A 107 -3.11 0.15 1.62
N ASN A 108 -4.07 -0.28 0.82
CA ASN A 108 -4.87 -1.48 1.03
C ASN A 108 -5.04 -2.21 -0.32
N PHE A 109 -5.40 -3.50 -0.30
CA PHE A 109 -5.78 -4.26 -1.50
C PHE A 109 -6.82 -3.53 -2.37
N ALA A 110 -7.68 -2.70 -1.78
CA ALA A 110 -8.63 -1.85 -2.50
C ALA A 110 -7.94 -0.88 -3.49
N LEU A 111 -6.80 -0.31 -3.10
CA LEU A 111 -6.01 0.60 -3.95
C LEU A 111 -5.46 -0.14 -5.17
N THR A 112 -4.95 -1.35 -4.97
CA THR A 112 -4.43 -2.20 -6.04
C THR A 112 -5.53 -2.66 -6.99
N LEU A 113 -6.72 -2.96 -6.46
CA LEU A 113 -7.89 -3.30 -7.28
C LEU A 113 -8.38 -2.09 -8.09
N ALA A 114 -8.40 -0.90 -7.49
CA ALA A 114 -8.77 0.34 -8.19
C ALA A 114 -7.76 0.66 -9.30
N ALA A 115 -6.46 0.55 -9.03
CA ALA A 115 -5.41 0.74 -10.02
C ALA A 115 -5.54 -0.23 -11.19
N SER A 116 -5.72 -1.53 -10.92
CA SER A 116 -5.90 -2.53 -11.98
C SER A 116 -7.15 -2.26 -12.83
N ARG A 117 -8.28 -1.93 -12.21
CA ARG A 117 -9.50 -1.52 -12.94
C ARG A 117 -9.29 -0.30 -13.81
N PHE A 118 -8.52 0.68 -13.34
CA PHE A 118 -8.15 1.85 -14.13
C PHE A 118 -7.32 1.44 -15.36
N CYS A 119 -6.33 0.56 -15.19
CA CYS A 119 -5.55 0.03 -16.31
C CYS A 119 -6.41 -0.68 -17.35
N TYR A 120 -7.31 -1.58 -16.89
CA TYR A 120 -8.21 -2.29 -17.78
C TYR A 120 -9.15 -1.35 -18.52
N SER A 121 -9.72 -0.35 -17.84
CA SER A 121 -10.57 0.66 -18.47
C SER A 121 -9.81 1.41 -19.56
N VAL A 122 -8.61 1.88 -19.28
CA VAL A 122 -7.77 2.58 -20.27
C VAL A 122 -7.41 1.67 -21.44
N PHE A 123 -7.03 0.42 -21.17
CA PHE A 123 -6.73 -0.56 -22.21
C PHE A 123 -7.94 -0.84 -23.12
N THR A 124 -9.13 -0.99 -22.54
CA THR A 124 -10.35 -1.22 -23.33
C THR A 124 -10.71 -0.03 -24.21
N ILE A 125 -10.54 1.20 -23.72
CA ILE A 125 -10.79 2.42 -24.49
C ILE A 125 -9.79 2.54 -25.64
N ALA A 126 -8.50 2.34 -25.35
CA ALA A 126 -7.47 2.47 -26.36
C ALA A 126 -7.52 1.37 -27.43
N ARG A 127 -8.09 0.19 -27.13
CA ARG A 127 -8.39 -0.85 -28.12
C ARG A 127 -9.56 -0.50 -29.07
N GLN A 128 -10.41 0.46 -28.70
CA GLN A 128 -11.55 0.86 -29.53
C GLN A 128 -11.18 1.87 -30.63
N PHE A 129 -10.01 2.49 -30.53
CA PHE A 129 -9.45 3.38 -31.55
C PHE A 129 -8.48 2.62 -32.46
#